data_AF-A0A8H7W5W5-F1
#
_entry.id   AF-A0A8H7W5W5-F1
#
_cell.length_a   1.000
_cell.length_b   1.000
_cell.length_c   1.000
_cell.angle_alpha   90.00
_cell.angle_beta   90.00
_cell.angle_gamma   90.00
#
_symmetry.space_group_name_H-M   'P 1'
#
loop_
_entity.id
_entity.type
_entity.pdbx_description
1 polymer ?
#
loop_
_entity_poly.entity_id
_entity_poly.type
_entity_poly.pdbx_seq_one_letter_code
_entity_poly.pdbx_strand_id
1 'polypeptide(L)'
;MPPTTSIPRFLLPQRGSIWRIRLSTPSSTVLTVRHASKVPKPKSPAKQPPKQFVLEKPTKFVPPSHGARLRKEAPRYPGPQLSEEEAAAQKAKKYPNMMPPDGTFMH
;
A
#
# COMPACT_ATOMS: atom_id res chain seq x y z
N MET A 1 30.85 34.31 36.39
CA MET A 1 29.81 33.26 36.30
C MET A 1 29.06 33.47 35.00
N PRO A 2 29.09 32.54 34.02
CA PRO A 2 28.36 32.72 32.78
C PRO A 2 26.85 32.56 33.00
N PRO A 3 25.98 33.32 32.31
CA PRO A 3 24.53 33.21 32.45
C PRO A 3 24.03 31.89 31.84
N THR A 4 23.26 31.13 32.61
CA THR A 4 22.54 29.94 32.12
C THR A 4 21.34 30.39 31.30
N THR A 5 21.53 30.55 29.99
CA THR A 5 20.41 30.78 29.07
C THR A 5 19.54 29.53 29.02
N SER A 6 18.38 29.61 29.67
CA SER A 6 17.36 28.55 29.63
C SER A 6 16.77 28.47 28.23
N ILE A 7 17.05 27.38 27.51
CA ILE A 7 16.55 27.17 26.15
C ILE A 7 15.01 27.03 26.21
N PRO A 8 14.26 27.90 25.50
CA PRO A 8 12.81 27.86 25.57
C PRO A 8 12.26 26.56 24.96
N ARG A 9 11.26 25.97 25.63
CA ARG A 9 10.76 24.61 25.36
C ARG A 9 10.19 24.39 23.95
N PHE A 10 9.84 25.44 23.22
CA PHE A 10 9.34 25.34 21.84
C PHE A 10 10.46 25.07 20.82
N LEU A 11 11.72 25.36 21.18
CA LEU A 11 12.89 25.02 20.35
C LEU A 11 13.33 23.56 20.53
N LEU A 12 12.87 22.90 21.59
CA LEU A 12 13.12 21.47 21.76
C LEU A 12 12.03 20.65 21.03
N PRO A 13 12.39 19.58 20.30
CA PRO A 13 11.44 18.72 19.63
C PRO A 13 10.58 17.97 20.66
N GLN A 14 9.42 18.52 21.00
CA GLN A 14 8.55 17.99 22.07
C GLN A 14 7.97 16.60 21.75
N ARG A 15 7.89 16.22 20.46
CA ARG A 15 7.29 14.97 20.01
C ARG A 15 8.01 14.40 18.78
N GLY A 16 9.31 14.15 18.91
CA GLY A 16 10.07 13.40 17.92
C GLY A 16 9.59 11.94 17.88
N SER A 17 8.82 11.58 16.85
CA SER A 17 8.49 10.19 16.51
C SER A 17 9.72 9.31 16.27
N ILE A 18 10.88 9.94 16.08
CA ILE A 18 12.20 9.36 15.81
C ILE A 18 12.83 8.63 17.01
N TRP A 19 12.36 8.87 18.24
CA TRP A 19 12.86 8.20 19.46
C TRP A 19 11.93 7.11 20.02
N ARG A 20 10.81 6.83 19.36
CA ARG A 20 9.98 5.67 19.71
C ARG A 20 10.59 4.39 19.13
N ILE A 21 11.65 3.93 19.79
CA ILE A 21 12.07 2.54 19.70
C ILE A 21 10.88 1.71 20.17
N ARG A 22 10.35 0.89 19.25
CA ARG A 22 9.16 0.08 19.45
C ARG A 22 9.40 -0.94 20.56
N LEU A 23 8.92 -0.63 21.76
CA LEU A 23 8.65 -1.66 22.77
C LEU A 23 7.47 -1.25 23.63
N SER A 24 6.29 -1.76 23.29
CA SER A 24 5.26 -2.20 24.24
C SER A 24 4.08 -2.81 23.48
N THR A 25 4.05 -4.12 23.42
CA THR A 25 2.81 -4.91 23.60
C THR A 25 2.88 -5.49 25.03
N PRO A 26 1.78 -5.67 25.78
CA PRO A 26 0.47 -6.12 25.28
C PRO A 26 -0.75 -5.41 25.91
N SER A 27 -1.72 -5.00 25.09
CA SER A 27 -3.08 -4.84 25.61
C SER A 27 -3.76 -6.21 25.54
N SER A 28 -3.93 -6.81 26.72
CA SER A 28 -4.64 -8.06 26.98
C SER A 28 -6.05 -8.02 26.36
N THR A 29 -6.17 -8.45 25.10
CA THR A 29 -7.46 -8.84 24.54
C THR A 29 -7.65 -10.31 24.89
N VAL A 30 -8.59 -10.57 25.79
CA VAL A 30 -8.99 -11.93 26.16
C VAL A 30 -9.65 -12.52 24.91
N LEU A 31 -8.91 -13.33 24.13
CA LEU A 31 -9.46 -14.03 22.98
C LEU A 31 -10.45 -15.07 23.50
N THR A 32 -11.73 -14.70 23.56
CA THR A 32 -12.81 -15.64 23.87
C THR A 32 -13.04 -16.53 22.66
N VAL A 33 -12.33 -17.66 22.59
CA VAL A 33 -12.53 -18.68 21.55
C VAL A 33 -13.85 -19.40 21.84
N ARG A 34 -14.93 -18.98 21.18
CA ARG A 34 -16.22 -19.69 21.20
C ARG A 34 -16.21 -20.75 20.10
N HIS A 35 -16.21 -22.02 20.50
CA HIS A 35 -16.37 -23.13 19.56
C HIS A 35 -17.83 -23.18 19.08
N ALA A 36 -18.07 -22.82 17.82
CA ALA A 36 -19.39 -22.86 17.23
C ALA A 36 -19.76 -24.28 16.74
N SER A 37 -20.94 -24.72 17.16
CA SER A 37 -21.78 -25.82 16.67
C SER A 37 -21.49 -27.25 17.16
N LYS A 38 -22.38 -27.72 18.06
CA LYS A 38 -22.92 -29.08 17.99
C LYS A 38 -24.42 -28.96 17.78
N VAL A 39 -24.86 -29.00 16.52
CA VAL A 39 -26.27 -29.26 16.19
C VAL A 39 -26.39 -30.77 16.00
N PRO A 40 -27.15 -31.52 16.82
CA PRO A 40 -27.42 -32.92 16.52
C PRO A 40 -28.44 -32.99 15.38
N LYS A 41 -28.03 -33.47 14.21
CA LYS A 41 -28.94 -33.82 13.11
C LYS A 41 -29.50 -35.24 13.34
N PRO A 42 -30.77 -35.51 13.00
CA PRO A 42 -31.39 -36.82 13.20
C PRO A 42 -30.74 -37.89 12.31
N LYS A 43 -30.60 -39.10 12.88
CA LYS A 43 -30.07 -40.29 12.19
C LYS A 43 -31.09 -40.76 11.14
N SER A 44 -30.75 -40.70 9.85
CA SER A 44 -31.43 -41.45 8.79
C SER A 44 -30.78 -42.83 8.60
N PRO A 45 -31.53 -43.87 8.19
CA PRO A 45 -31.04 -45.25 8.23
C PRO A 45 -30.03 -45.52 7.12
N ALA A 46 -28.98 -46.24 7.52
CA ALA A 46 -27.86 -46.64 6.69
C ALA A 46 -28.29 -47.46 5.46
N LYS A 47 -27.88 -47.01 4.27
CA LYS A 47 -27.63 -47.88 3.11
C LYS A 47 -26.93 -47.10 1.99
N GLN A 48 -25.63 -46.86 2.16
CA GLN A 48 -24.60 -46.83 1.11
C GLN A 48 -23.22 -46.79 1.81
N PRO A 49 -22.18 -47.46 1.28
CA PRO A 49 -20.84 -47.32 1.84
C PRO A 49 -20.41 -45.84 1.76
N PRO A 50 -19.76 -45.30 2.81
CA PRO A 50 -19.39 -43.89 2.83
C PRO A 50 -18.39 -43.64 1.70
N LYS A 51 -18.81 -42.91 0.66
CA LYS A 51 -17.85 -42.28 -0.25
C LYS A 51 -16.94 -41.43 0.63
N GLN A 52 -15.64 -41.70 0.56
CA GLN A 52 -14.65 -40.94 1.29
C GLN A 52 -14.80 -39.47 0.90
N PHE A 53 -15.24 -38.64 1.83
CA PHE A 53 -15.28 -37.19 1.64
C PHE A 53 -13.85 -36.67 1.70
N VAL A 54 -13.15 -36.78 0.57
CA VAL A 54 -11.85 -36.16 0.39
C VAL A 54 -12.11 -34.68 0.16
N LEU A 55 -11.78 -33.86 1.16
CA LEU A 55 -11.79 -32.42 1.00
C LEU A 55 -10.82 -32.06 -0.13
N GLU A 56 -11.34 -31.39 -1.15
CA GLU A 56 -10.50 -30.96 -2.27
C GLU A 56 -9.36 -30.08 -1.74
N LYS A 57 -8.19 -30.24 -2.36
CA LYS A 57 -7.05 -29.39 -2.01
C LYS A 57 -7.47 -27.94 -2.24
N PRO A 58 -7.19 -27.03 -1.28
CA PRO A 58 -7.50 -25.62 -1.47
C PRO A 58 -6.86 -25.14 -2.77
N THR A 59 -7.57 -24.28 -3.50
CA THR A 59 -7.03 -23.68 -4.71
C THR A 59 -5.66 -23.08 -4.41
N LYS A 60 -4.67 -23.38 -5.26
CA LYS A 60 -3.30 -22.87 -5.07
C LYS A 60 -3.38 -21.34 -5.03
N PHE A 61 -2.72 -20.73 -4.05
CA PHE A 61 -2.62 -19.28 -3.95
C PHE A 61 -2.08 -18.73 -5.27
N VAL A 62 -2.94 -18.02 -6.01
CA VAL A 62 -2.55 -17.31 -7.23
C VAL A 62 -2.13 -15.93 -6.76
N PRO A 63 -0.82 -15.64 -6.62
CA PRO A 63 -0.42 -14.28 -6.33
C PRO A 63 -0.99 -13.40 -7.43
N PRO A 64 -1.51 -12.20 -7.11
CA PRO A 64 -2.00 -11.29 -8.13
C PRO A 64 -0.91 -11.15 -9.19
N SER A 65 -1.21 -11.62 -10.41
CA SER A 65 -0.28 -11.58 -11.53
C SER A 65 0.18 -10.13 -11.69
N HIS A 66 1.47 -9.95 -11.94
CA HIS A 66 2.15 -8.65 -11.85
C HIS A 66 1.45 -7.52 -12.66
N GLY A 67 0.67 -7.88 -13.69
CA GLY A 67 -0.10 -6.95 -14.52
C GLY A 67 -1.38 -6.38 -13.88
N ALA A 68 -1.94 -7.01 -12.84
CA ALA A 68 -3.13 -6.50 -12.16
C ALA A 68 -2.91 -5.17 -11.42
N ARG A 69 -1.64 -4.74 -11.27
CA ARG A 69 -1.23 -3.52 -10.57
C ARG A 69 -0.60 -2.44 -11.46
N LEU A 70 -0.77 -2.52 -12.79
CA LEU A 70 -0.43 -1.39 -13.65
C LEU A 70 -1.37 -0.22 -13.33
N ARG A 71 -0.81 0.88 -12.81
CA ARG A 71 -1.58 2.11 -12.61
C ARG A 71 -1.97 2.62 -13.99
N LYS A 72 -3.28 2.70 -14.25
CA LYS A 72 -3.83 3.23 -15.51
C LYS A 72 -3.60 4.74 -15.65
N GLU A 73 -3.42 5.42 -14.52
CA GLU A 73 -3.30 6.87 -14.45
C GLU A 73 -1.85 7.29 -14.22
N ALA A 74 -1.43 8.34 -14.94
CA ALA A 74 -0.14 8.97 -14.73
C ALA A 74 -0.06 9.60 -13.33
N PRO A 75 1.13 9.65 -12.70
CA PRO A 75 1.32 10.32 -11.42
C PRO A 75 0.83 11.77 -11.49
N ARG A 76 -0.10 12.14 -10.62
CA ARG A 76 -0.61 13.51 -10.53
C ARG A 76 0.35 14.34 -9.68
N TYR A 77 1.04 15.28 -10.33
CA TYR A 77 1.87 16.24 -9.62
C TYR A 77 0.99 17.27 -8.90
N PRO A 78 1.36 17.68 -7.68
CA PRO A 78 0.67 18.77 -6.99
C PRO A 78 0.93 20.08 -7.75
N GLY A 79 -0.09 20.61 -8.40
CA GLY A 79 -0.02 21.85 -9.16
C GLY A 79 -1.23 22.05 -10.08
N PRO A 80 -1.41 23.26 -10.62
CA PRO A 80 -2.38 23.51 -11.68
C PRO A 80 -2.04 22.67 -12.92
N GLN A 81 -3.06 22.29 -13.69
CA GLN A 81 -2.83 21.63 -14.97
C GLN A 81 -2.25 22.64 -15.97
N LEU A 82 -1.35 22.16 -16.83
CA LEU A 82 -0.79 22.97 -17.90
C LEU A 82 -1.88 23.38 -18.87
N SER A 83 -1.85 24.63 -19.33
CA SER A 83 -2.69 25.05 -20.45
C SER A 83 -2.25 24.35 -21.75
N GLU A 84 -3.15 24.28 -22.73
CA GLU A 84 -2.83 23.65 -24.03
C GLU A 84 -1.65 24.36 -24.72
N GLU A 85 -1.57 25.68 -24.58
CA GLU A 85 -0.48 26.51 -25.08
C GLU A 85 0.85 26.20 -24.39
N GLU A 86 0.85 26.06 -23.06
CA GLU A 86 2.04 25.71 -22.28
C GLU A 86 2.55 24.31 -22.61
N ALA A 87 1.63 23.36 -22.79
CA ALA A 87 1.97 21.99 -23.19
C ALA A 87 2.61 21.95 -24.59
N ALA A 88 2.11 22.75 -25.53
CA ALA A 88 2.71 22.88 -26.85
C ALA A 88 4.10 23.53 -26.77
N ALA A 89 4.24 24.59 -25.97
CA ALA A 89 5.53 25.25 -25.76
C ALA A 89 6.57 24.31 -25.14
N GLN A 90 6.19 23.48 -24.17
CA GLN A 90 7.10 22.49 -23.57
C GLN A 90 7.62 21.46 -24.57
N LYS A 91 6.78 21.00 -25.51
CA LYS A 91 7.20 20.07 -26.55
C LYS A 91 8.23 20.68 -27.51
N ALA A 92 8.14 21.98 -27.75
CA ALA A 92 9.06 22.71 -28.63
C ALA A 92 10.33 23.23 -27.92
N LYS A 93 10.43 23.11 -26.59
CA LYS A 93 11.60 23.59 -25.84
C LYS A 93 12.86 22.79 -26.19
N LYS A 94 13.89 23.52 -26.59
CA LYS A 94 15.20 22.96 -26.93
C LYS A 94 16.20 23.22 -25.81
N TYR A 95 16.75 22.14 -25.26
CA TYR A 95 17.82 22.21 -24.27
C TYR A 95 19.18 21.83 -24.87
N PRO A 96 20.29 22.23 -24.24
CA PRO A 96 21.63 21.81 -24.64
C PRO A 96 21.73 20.27 -24.71
N ASN A 97 22.46 19.75 -25.70
CA ASN A 97 22.74 18.32 -25.92
C ASN A 97 21.51 17.40 -26.17
N MET A 98 20.30 17.93 -26.35
CA MET A 98 19.18 17.12 -26.82
C MET A 98 19.26 16.83 -28.32
N MET A 99 18.56 15.79 -28.79
CA MET A 99 18.19 15.64 -30.21
C MET A 99 17.45 16.91 -30.66
N PRO A 100 17.62 17.39 -31.90
CA PRO A 100 16.84 18.52 -32.43
C PRO A 100 15.29 18.33 -32.30
N PRO A 101 14.45 19.19 -32.88
CA PRO A 101 13.01 18.91 -32.96
C PRO A 101 12.60 18.25 -34.27
N ASP A 102 11.54 17.43 -34.24
CA ASP A 102 11.00 16.72 -35.39
C ASP A 102 10.70 17.67 -36.56
N GLY A 103 11.09 17.27 -37.78
CA GLY A 103 10.91 18.08 -38.99
C GLY A 103 12.01 19.11 -39.24
N THR A 104 13.04 19.17 -38.40
CA THR A 104 14.27 19.90 -38.75
C THR A 104 15.19 19.03 -39.60
N PHE A 105 16.10 19.67 -40.35
CA PHE A 105 17.01 18.98 -41.27
C PHE A 105 17.89 17.90 -40.60
N MET A 106 18.11 18.01 -39.28
CA MET A 106 18.93 17.09 -38.50
C MET A 106 18.11 16.00 -37.76
N HIS A 107 16.77 15.92 -37.96
CA HIS A 107 15.86 14.92 -37.38
C HIS A 107 15.68 13.68 -38.24
#